data_AF-A0A7S4R4E6-F1
#
_entry.id   AF-A0A7S4R4E6-F1
#
_cell.length_a   1.000
_cell.length_b   1.000
_cell.length_c   1.000
_cell.angle_alpha   90.00
_cell.angle_beta   90.00
_cell.angle_gamma   90.00
#
_symmetry.space_group_name_H-M   'P 1'
#
loop_
_entity.id
_entity.type
_entity.pdbx_description
1 polymer ?
#
loop_
_entity_poly.entity_id
_entity_poly.type
_entity_poly.pdbx_seq_one_letter_code
_entity_poly.pdbx_strand_id
1 'polypeptide(L)'
;MSKHCGVVAMGLLAESGIIQTAPLCEIEAYNRIEGFGIFVTVRVVGRVSLLELTQQEPYIKAVCRELSDVIPPNLDLPNMVAGNIENFMLLLSSMQFQLNEATSTASSSSSYNTRLYSYEDDDDDDDDVDYHNMDRISLFREAFHIAKATDTQGYTISAQHSPEESERSAQDLTAISWAAFTSFPKQLHEDSKQRATTMIDENVNYRIQALDIDDLFERLKLASFMLREEKAELQAKLALAGLKYKKLDDDSSSSSDSD
;
A
#
# COMPACT_ATOMS: atom_id res chain seq x y z
N MET A 1 -14.28 -19.51 -32.88
CA MET A 1 -13.53 -18.45 -32.19
C MET A 1 -13.35 -18.88 -30.75
N SER A 2 -12.17 -19.41 -30.42
CA SER A 2 -11.78 -19.69 -29.04
C SER A 2 -11.74 -18.37 -28.28
N LYS A 3 -12.58 -18.21 -27.26
CA LYS A 3 -12.54 -17.05 -26.38
C LYS A 3 -11.23 -17.15 -25.59
N HIS A 4 -10.20 -16.44 -26.04
CA HIS A 4 -8.99 -16.26 -25.26
C HIS A 4 -9.30 -15.20 -24.21
N CYS A 5 -9.68 -15.64 -23.00
CA CYS A 5 -9.60 -14.80 -21.82
C CYS A 5 -8.11 -14.67 -21.51
N GLY A 6 -7.48 -13.62 -22.01
CA GLY A 6 -6.07 -13.35 -21.79
C GLY A 6 -5.87 -12.85 -20.36
N VAL A 7 -5.22 -13.64 -19.54
CA VAL A 7 -4.75 -13.21 -18.22
C VAL A 7 -3.35 -12.65 -18.42
N VAL A 8 -3.11 -11.43 -17.93
CA VAL A 8 -1.82 -10.74 -18.07
C VAL A 8 -1.12 -10.81 -16.72
N ALA A 9 0.12 -11.29 -16.71
CA ALA A 9 1.00 -11.20 -15.55
C ALA A 9 2.06 -10.12 -15.83
N MET A 10 2.21 -9.16 -14.94
CA MET A 10 3.31 -8.19 -14.99
C MET A 10 4.41 -8.66 -14.05
N GLY A 11 5.49 -9.20 -14.62
CA GLY A 11 6.71 -9.49 -13.88
C GLY A 11 7.77 -8.43 -14.16
N LEU A 12 8.43 -7.93 -13.11
CA LEU A 12 9.68 -7.19 -13.29
C LEU A 12 10.78 -8.21 -13.59
N LEU A 13 11.57 -7.98 -14.64
CA LEU A 13 12.85 -8.65 -14.83
C LEU A 13 13.85 -7.92 -13.94
N ALA A 14 14.20 -8.49 -12.78
CA ALA A 14 15.28 -7.96 -11.97
C ALA A 14 16.62 -8.40 -12.58
N GLU A 15 17.69 -7.60 -12.42
CA GLU A 15 19.04 -7.97 -12.86
C GLU A 15 19.54 -9.29 -12.22
N SER A 16 18.94 -9.69 -11.09
CA SER A 16 19.23 -10.91 -10.35
C SER A 16 18.39 -12.13 -10.74
N GLY A 17 17.44 -12.00 -11.68
CA GLY A 17 16.60 -13.11 -12.14
C GLY A 17 15.14 -12.73 -12.43
N ILE A 18 14.37 -13.72 -12.88
CA ILE A 18 12.93 -13.57 -13.09
C ILE A 18 12.25 -13.65 -11.72
N ILE A 19 11.43 -12.66 -11.36
CA ILE A 19 10.61 -12.73 -10.14
C ILE A 19 9.71 -13.97 -10.23
N GLN A 20 9.81 -14.83 -9.22
CA GLN A 20 9.09 -16.10 -9.18
C GLN A 20 7.60 -15.93 -8.90
N THR A 21 7.19 -14.79 -8.34
CA THR A 21 5.80 -14.46 -8.04
C THR A 21 5.34 -13.24 -8.83
N ALA A 22 4.16 -13.31 -9.43
CA ALA A 22 3.59 -12.20 -10.18
C ALA A 22 2.12 -11.97 -9.80
N PRO A 23 1.63 -10.72 -9.88
CA PRO A 23 0.21 -10.45 -9.82
C PRO A 23 -0.49 -11.09 -11.03
N LEU A 24 -1.62 -11.71 -10.77
CA LEU A 24 -2.54 -12.21 -11.77
C LEU A 24 -3.53 -11.08 -12.10
N CYS A 25 -3.57 -10.63 -13.35
CA CYS A 25 -4.46 -9.53 -13.74
C CYS A 25 -5.47 -9.95 -14.82
N GLU A 26 -6.68 -9.41 -14.72
CA GLU A 26 -7.68 -9.43 -15.78
C GLU A 26 -7.74 -8.07 -16.49
N ILE A 27 -8.21 -8.07 -17.73
CA ILE A 27 -8.47 -6.85 -18.50
C ILE A 27 -9.90 -6.41 -18.20
N GLU A 28 -10.05 -5.25 -17.56
CA GLU A 28 -11.37 -4.67 -17.27
C GLU A 28 -11.91 -3.88 -18.46
N ALA A 29 -11.05 -3.04 -19.04
CA ALA A 29 -11.38 -2.21 -20.17
C ALA A 29 -10.17 -2.08 -21.10
N TYR A 30 -10.41 -1.89 -22.39
CA TYR A 30 -9.37 -1.52 -23.32
C TYR A 30 -9.90 -0.55 -24.37
N ASN A 31 -9.05 0.38 -24.79
CA ASN A 31 -9.34 1.32 -25.86
C ASN A 31 -8.22 1.27 -26.89
N ARG A 32 -8.58 1.16 -28.17
CA ARG A 32 -7.63 1.19 -29.27
C ARG A 32 -7.72 2.54 -29.97
N ILE A 33 -6.64 3.29 -29.92
CA ILE A 33 -6.53 4.58 -30.60
C ILE A 33 -5.62 4.40 -31.81
N GLU A 34 -6.15 4.68 -33.00
CA GLU A 34 -5.38 4.57 -34.25
C GLU A 34 -4.15 5.50 -34.21
N GLY A 35 -2.98 4.96 -34.52
CA GLY A 35 -1.71 5.69 -34.43
C GLY A 35 -1.09 5.78 -33.02
N PHE A 36 -1.84 5.50 -31.96
CA PHE A 36 -1.37 5.63 -30.57
C PHE A 36 -1.29 4.30 -29.79
N GLY A 37 -1.95 3.25 -30.27
CA GLY A 37 -1.82 1.89 -29.72
C GLY A 37 -3.05 1.43 -28.95
N ILE A 38 -2.84 0.54 -27.98
CA ILE A 38 -3.89 -0.04 -27.13
C ILE A 38 -3.62 0.40 -25.69
N PHE A 39 -4.61 1.06 -25.11
CA PHE A 39 -4.66 1.38 -23.68
C PHE A 39 -5.50 0.33 -23.00
N VAL A 40 -5.03 -0.18 -21.87
CA VAL A 40 -5.69 -1.26 -21.13
C VAL A 40 -5.78 -0.87 -19.67
N THR A 41 -6.98 -0.96 -19.11
CA THR A 41 -7.21 -0.95 -17.66
C THR A 41 -7.19 -2.40 -17.20
N VAL A 42 -6.28 -2.71 -16.28
CA VAL A 42 -6.14 -4.05 -15.71
C VAL A 42 -6.46 -4.03 -14.23
N ARG A 43 -7.11 -5.09 -13.76
CA ARG A 43 -7.37 -5.33 -12.34
C ARG A 43 -6.59 -6.54 -11.87
N VAL A 44 -5.93 -6.42 -10.72
CA VAL A 44 -5.29 -7.54 -10.04
C VAL A 44 -6.37 -8.40 -9.40
N VAL A 45 -6.38 -9.69 -9.72
CA VAL A 45 -7.37 -10.66 -9.24
C VAL A 45 -6.76 -11.75 -8.36
N GLY A 46 -5.44 -11.93 -8.40
CA GLY A 46 -4.77 -12.95 -7.59
C GLY A 46 -3.25 -12.87 -7.69
N ARG A 47 -2.60 -13.94 -7.23
CA ARG A 47 -1.14 -14.09 -7.28
C ARG A 47 -0.79 -15.43 -7.89
N VAL A 48 0.31 -15.48 -8.63
CA VAL A 48 0.80 -16.70 -9.25
C VAL A 48 2.29 -16.86 -9.05
N SER A 49 2.72 -18.10 -8.85
CA SER A 49 4.12 -18.50 -8.91
C SER A 49 4.44 -19.07 -10.29
N LEU A 50 5.49 -18.55 -10.92
CA LEU A 50 6.05 -19.03 -12.18
C LEU A 50 6.73 -20.38 -11.97
N LEU A 51 6.26 -21.40 -12.68
CA LEU A 51 6.86 -22.74 -12.66
C LEU A 51 7.83 -22.96 -13.83
N GLU A 52 7.38 -22.62 -15.04
CA GLU A 52 8.12 -22.89 -16.28
C GLU A 52 7.80 -21.87 -17.36
N LEU A 53 8.81 -21.44 -18.13
CA LEU A 53 8.62 -20.67 -19.36
C LEU A 53 8.48 -21.62 -20.55
N THR A 54 7.34 -21.55 -21.25
CA THR A 54 7.04 -22.44 -22.39
C THR A 54 7.34 -21.79 -23.74
N GLN A 55 7.31 -20.47 -23.82
CA GLN A 55 7.55 -19.70 -25.05
C GLN A 55 8.05 -18.29 -24.68
N GLN A 56 8.92 -17.71 -25.49
CA GLN A 56 9.41 -16.33 -25.30
C GLN A 56 8.99 -15.37 -26.43
N GLU A 57 8.84 -15.86 -27.67
CA GLU A 57 8.50 -15.04 -28.83
C GLU A 57 7.20 -15.50 -29.52
N PRO A 58 6.32 -14.59 -29.98
CA PRO A 58 6.42 -13.12 -29.88
C PRO A 58 5.98 -12.58 -28.51
N TYR A 59 5.52 -13.44 -27.61
CA TYR A 59 5.16 -13.12 -26.24
C TYR A 59 5.60 -14.25 -25.31
N ILE A 60 5.87 -13.90 -24.06
CA ILE A 60 6.25 -14.85 -23.03
C ILE A 60 5.00 -15.64 -22.61
N LYS A 61 5.09 -16.97 -22.64
CA LYS A 61 4.11 -17.87 -22.05
C LYS A 61 4.75 -18.65 -20.91
N ALA A 62 3.98 -18.82 -19.86
CA ALA A 62 4.41 -19.48 -18.65
C ALA A 62 3.38 -20.49 -18.15
N VAL A 63 3.86 -21.57 -17.55
CA VAL A 63 3.06 -22.39 -16.64
C VAL A 63 3.19 -21.76 -15.26
N CYS A 64 2.04 -21.44 -14.67
CA CYS A 64 1.96 -20.79 -13.37
C CYS A 64 1.09 -21.61 -12.42
N ARG A 65 1.38 -21.52 -11.13
CA ARG A 65 0.53 -22.02 -10.05
C ARG A 65 -0.07 -20.84 -9.31
N GLU A 66 -1.39 -20.84 -9.13
CA GLU A 66 -2.06 -19.84 -8.29
C GLU A 66 -1.61 -19.98 -6.83
N LEU A 67 -1.36 -18.84 -6.18
CA LEU A 67 -1.02 -18.73 -4.77
C LEU A 67 -2.22 -18.20 -4.01
N SER A 68 -2.81 -19.03 -3.16
CA SER A 68 -3.87 -18.64 -2.21
C SER A 68 -3.26 -18.32 -0.85
N ASP A 69 -3.84 -17.39 -0.10
CA ASP A 69 -3.31 -17.13 1.25
C ASP A 69 -3.63 -18.29 2.19
N VAL A 70 -2.65 -18.64 3.02
CA VAL A 70 -2.83 -19.53 4.16
C VAL A 70 -3.38 -18.70 5.31
N ILE A 71 -4.62 -19.03 5.71
CA ILE A 71 -5.32 -18.37 6.80
C ILE A 71 -5.09 -19.16 8.10
N PRO A 72 -4.58 -18.53 9.16
CA PRO A 72 -4.41 -19.21 10.44
C PRO A 72 -5.77 -19.59 11.03
N PRO A 73 -5.87 -20.74 11.74
CA PRO A 73 -7.14 -21.23 12.28
C PRO A 73 -7.70 -20.36 13.41
N ASN A 74 -6.86 -19.55 14.06
CA ASN A 74 -7.22 -18.57 15.08
C ASN A 74 -6.81 -17.18 14.58
N LEU A 75 -7.74 -16.22 14.65
CA LEU A 75 -7.55 -14.87 14.13
C LEU A 75 -7.25 -13.82 15.22
N ASP A 76 -7.08 -14.21 16.49
CA ASP A 76 -6.86 -13.28 17.61
C ASP A 76 -5.55 -12.50 17.43
N LEU A 77 -4.45 -13.23 17.17
CA LEU A 77 -3.14 -12.63 16.94
C LEU A 77 -3.11 -11.79 15.64
N PRO A 78 -3.62 -12.27 14.49
CA PRO A 78 -3.81 -11.43 13.30
C PRO A 78 -4.61 -10.14 13.58
N ASN A 79 -5.72 -10.23 14.32
CA ASN A 79 -6.54 -9.06 14.68
C ASN A 79 -5.76 -8.05 15.54
N MET A 80 -4.99 -8.53 16.50
CA MET A 80 -4.13 -7.67 17.32
C MET A 80 -3.09 -6.94 16.46
N VAL A 81 -2.43 -7.64 15.53
CA VAL A 81 -1.45 -7.02 14.62
C VAL A 81 -2.11 -6.03 13.67
N ALA A 82 -3.29 -6.36 13.14
CA ALA A 82 -4.08 -5.45 12.29
C ALA A 82 -4.47 -4.16 13.04
N GLY A 83 -4.91 -4.27 14.30
CA GLY A 83 -5.18 -3.09 15.13
C GLY A 83 -3.92 -2.23 15.36
N ASN A 84 -2.76 -2.87 15.53
CA ASN A 84 -1.48 -2.14 15.62
C ASN A 84 -1.13 -1.42 14.31
N ILE A 85 -1.38 -2.03 13.16
CA ILE A 85 -1.16 -1.41 11.84
C ILE A 85 -2.01 -0.14 11.69
N GLU A 86 -3.30 -0.21 11.98
CA GLU A 86 -4.20 0.95 11.91
C GLU A 86 -3.76 2.06 12.86
N ASN A 87 -3.40 1.71 14.10
CA ASN A 87 -2.85 2.66 15.07
C ASN A 87 -1.55 3.30 14.59
N PHE A 88 -0.65 2.53 13.96
CA PHE A 88 0.55 3.08 13.34
C PHE A 88 0.20 4.04 12.21
N MET A 89 -0.80 3.77 11.37
CA MET A 89 -1.20 4.69 10.31
C MET A 89 -1.66 6.05 10.86
N LEU A 90 -2.47 6.05 11.92
CA LEU A 90 -2.89 7.28 12.61
C LEU A 90 -1.68 8.05 13.18
N LEU A 91 -0.79 7.34 13.87
CA LEU A 91 0.41 7.91 14.48
C LEU A 91 1.33 8.54 13.41
N LEU A 92 1.62 7.80 12.35
CA LEU A 92 2.51 8.24 11.28
C LEU A 92 1.92 9.43 10.53
N SER A 93 0.61 9.43 10.26
CA SER A 93 -0.10 10.57 9.67
C SER A 93 0.07 11.84 10.52
N SER A 94 -0.13 11.74 11.84
CA SER A 94 0.07 12.87 12.77
C SER A 94 1.52 13.37 12.78
N MET A 95 2.49 12.45 12.79
CA MET A 95 3.91 12.80 12.75
C MET A 95 4.31 13.49 11.45
N GLN A 96 3.80 13.02 10.31
CA GLN A 96 4.03 13.66 9.02
C GLN A 96 3.42 15.06 8.96
N PHE A 97 2.20 15.23 9.45
CA PHE A 97 1.55 16.53 9.51
C PHE A 97 2.38 17.53 10.31
N GLN A 98 2.84 17.15 11.50
CA GLN A 98 3.71 17.99 12.34
C GLN A 98 5.02 18.36 11.63
N LEU A 99 5.64 17.40 10.94
CA LEU A 99 6.87 17.64 10.19
C LEU A 99 6.63 18.63 9.05
N ASN A 100 5.55 18.44 8.28
CA ASN A 100 5.18 19.31 7.17
C ASN A 100 4.92 20.75 7.66
N GLU A 101 4.14 20.92 8.72
CA GLU A 101 3.85 22.24 9.31
C GLU A 101 5.15 22.98 9.73
N ALA A 102 6.08 22.28 10.38
CA ALA A 102 7.37 22.86 10.75
C ALA A 102 8.25 23.20 9.55
N THR A 103 8.22 22.40 8.48
CA THR A 103 8.95 22.72 7.25
C THR A 103 8.35 23.92 6.51
N SER A 104 7.02 24.02 6.43
CA SER A 104 6.34 25.15 5.78
C SER A 104 6.56 26.47 6.51
N THR A 105 6.54 26.45 7.85
CA THR A 105 6.84 27.65 8.67
C THR A 105 8.30 28.08 8.54
N ALA A 106 9.25 27.13 8.53
CA ALA A 106 10.66 27.42 8.30
C ALA A 106 10.90 28.07 6.91
N SER A 107 10.30 27.52 5.86
CA SER A 107 10.41 28.06 4.49
C SER A 107 9.77 29.45 4.34
N SER A 108 8.63 29.68 5.01
CA SER A 108 7.93 30.97 4.98
C SER A 108 8.72 32.10 5.65
N SER A 109 9.53 31.79 6.66
CA SER A 109 10.41 32.77 7.32
C SER A 109 11.62 33.20 6.47
N SER A 110 11.91 32.49 5.38
CA SER A 110 13.03 32.79 4.47
C SER A 110 12.60 33.47 3.15
N SER A 111 11.29 33.60 2.87
CA SER A 111 10.83 34.00 1.54
C SER A 111 9.61 34.93 1.57
N TYR A 112 9.82 36.17 2.02
CA TYR A 112 8.90 37.27 1.70
C TYR A 112 9.10 37.70 0.23
N ASN A 113 8.75 36.88 -0.76
CA ASN A 113 8.52 37.36 -2.13
C ASN A 113 7.86 36.39 -3.13
N THR A 114 6.86 35.60 -2.75
CA THR A 114 6.07 34.86 -3.75
C THR A 114 4.62 35.33 -3.75
N ARG A 115 4.32 36.09 -4.81
CA ARG A 115 3.02 36.66 -5.15
C ARG A 115 1.92 35.60 -5.17
N LEU A 116 0.90 35.92 -4.39
CA LEU A 116 -0.52 35.60 -4.58
C LEU A 116 -0.90 35.48 -6.07
N TYR A 117 -1.13 34.24 -6.53
CA TYR A 117 -1.96 33.97 -7.70
C TYR A 117 -3.27 33.35 -7.21
N SER A 118 -4.31 34.17 -7.27
CA SER A 118 -5.72 33.79 -7.22
C SER A 118 -6.05 33.09 -8.52
N TYR A 119 -6.44 31.82 -8.47
CA TYR A 119 -7.12 31.17 -9.59
C TYR A 119 -8.62 31.23 -9.36
N GLU A 120 -9.28 31.87 -10.31
CA GLU A 120 -10.72 31.87 -10.53
C GLU A 120 -11.13 30.48 -11.04
N ASP A 121 -12.26 29.99 -10.51
CA ASP A 121 -13.32 29.26 -11.20
C ASP A 121 -12.95 28.52 -12.49
N ASP A 122 -12.93 27.19 -12.44
CA ASP A 122 -13.34 26.34 -13.55
C ASP A 122 -14.01 25.08 -12.97
N ASP A 123 -15.35 25.09 -13.08
CA ASP A 123 -16.24 23.94 -12.98
C ASP A 123 -15.87 22.91 -14.06
N ASP A 124 -15.26 21.79 -13.68
CA ASP A 124 -15.36 20.55 -14.44
C ASP A 124 -15.34 19.36 -13.46
N ASP A 125 -16.50 18.69 -13.38
CA ASP A 125 -16.78 17.45 -12.64
C ASP A 125 -15.99 16.26 -13.25
N ASP A 126 -14.66 16.26 -13.15
CA ASP A 126 -13.86 15.04 -13.21
C ASP A 126 -13.38 14.74 -11.79
N ASP A 127 -13.93 13.68 -11.19
CA ASP A 127 -13.52 13.09 -9.90
C ASP A 127 -12.12 12.45 -10.00
N ASP A 128 -11.15 13.15 -10.59
CA ASP A 128 -9.74 12.85 -10.47
C ASP A 128 -9.35 13.10 -9.02
N VAL A 129 -9.46 12.05 -8.21
CA VAL A 129 -9.04 12.04 -6.80
C VAL A 129 -7.62 12.60 -6.73
N ASP A 130 -7.48 13.80 -6.18
CA ASP A 130 -6.18 14.43 -6.01
C ASP A 130 -5.37 13.67 -4.94
N TYR A 131 -4.73 12.59 -5.37
CA TYR A 131 -3.84 11.75 -4.58
C TYR A 131 -2.69 12.55 -3.96
N HIS A 132 -2.43 13.79 -4.41
CA HIS A 132 -1.36 14.63 -3.89
C HIS A 132 -1.74 15.34 -2.60
N ASN A 133 -3.04 15.48 -2.30
CA ASN A 133 -3.52 16.17 -1.10
C ASN A 133 -4.15 15.22 -0.06
N MET A 134 -4.20 13.92 -0.35
CA MET A 134 -4.70 12.94 0.60
C MET A 134 -3.72 12.71 1.76
N ASP A 135 -4.24 12.75 2.98
CA ASP A 135 -3.49 12.30 4.13
C ASP A 135 -3.25 10.78 4.06
N ARG A 136 -2.21 10.32 4.77
CA ARG A 136 -1.83 8.89 4.82
C ARG A 136 -3.01 7.98 5.21
N ILE A 137 -3.93 8.47 6.05
CA ILE A 137 -5.08 7.70 6.53
C ILE A 137 -6.09 7.49 5.39
N SER A 138 -6.33 8.52 4.58
CA SER A 138 -7.23 8.46 3.44
C SER A 138 -6.69 7.49 2.39
N LEU A 139 -5.39 7.57 2.08
CA LEU A 139 -4.71 6.59 1.21
C LEU A 139 -4.84 5.16 1.73
N PHE A 140 -4.68 4.95 3.04
CA PHE A 140 -4.85 3.64 3.65
C PHE A 140 -6.27 3.11 3.56
N ARG A 141 -7.27 3.95 3.84
CA ARG A 141 -8.68 3.56 3.75
C ARG A 141 -9.10 3.23 2.33
N GLU A 142 -8.70 4.06 1.38
CA GLU A 142 -8.93 3.81 -0.05
C GLU A 142 -8.28 2.50 -0.48
N ALA A 143 -7.00 2.30 -0.17
CA ALA A 143 -6.30 1.07 -0.47
C ALA A 143 -6.93 -0.16 0.19
N PHE A 144 -7.42 -0.03 1.42
CA PHE A 144 -8.18 -1.09 2.09
C PHE A 144 -9.46 -1.43 1.34
N HIS A 145 -10.24 -0.42 0.93
CA HIS A 145 -11.47 -0.63 0.18
C HIS A 145 -11.22 -1.27 -1.18
N ILE A 146 -10.18 -0.81 -1.89
CA ILE A 146 -9.75 -1.40 -3.17
C ILE A 146 -9.33 -2.86 -2.94
N ALA A 147 -8.40 -3.11 -2.01
CA ALA A 147 -7.90 -4.46 -1.74
C ALA A 147 -9.03 -5.43 -1.37
N LYS A 148 -9.98 -4.98 -0.54
CA LYS A 148 -11.17 -5.75 -0.15
C LYS A 148 -12.11 -6.02 -1.33
N ALA A 149 -12.31 -5.06 -2.23
CA ALA A 149 -13.17 -5.23 -3.41
C ALA A 149 -12.52 -6.09 -4.51
N THR A 150 -11.20 -6.05 -4.62
CA THR A 150 -10.42 -6.82 -5.63
C THR A 150 -10.16 -8.26 -5.23
N ASP A 151 -10.45 -8.62 -3.99
CA ASP A 151 -10.23 -9.96 -3.48
C ASP A 151 -11.19 -10.97 -4.16
N THR A 152 -10.67 -11.66 -5.17
CA THR A 152 -11.41 -12.68 -5.93
C THR A 152 -11.15 -14.11 -5.45
N GLN A 153 -10.25 -14.31 -4.46
CA GLN A 153 -9.87 -15.65 -3.97
C GLN A 153 -10.95 -16.34 -3.14
N GLY A 154 -12.14 -15.75 -3.06
CA GLY A 154 -13.27 -16.41 -2.44
C GLY A 154 -13.18 -16.45 -0.91
N TYR A 155 -12.48 -15.50 -0.27
CA TYR A 155 -12.73 -15.18 1.15
C TYR A 155 -14.15 -14.64 1.38
N THR A 156 -15.06 -14.76 0.39
CA THR A 156 -16.50 -14.89 0.55
C THR A 156 -16.82 -15.92 1.63
N ILE A 157 -16.77 -15.39 2.85
CA ILE A 157 -17.28 -15.84 4.13
C ILE A 157 -18.14 -17.09 3.98
N SER A 158 -17.58 -18.25 4.35
CA SER A 158 -18.43 -19.31 4.88
C SER A 158 -19.05 -18.74 6.16
N ALA A 159 -20.26 -18.20 6.04
CA ALA A 159 -21.02 -17.53 7.10
C ALA A 159 -21.50 -18.51 8.19
N GLN A 160 -20.64 -19.45 8.57
CA GLN A 160 -20.92 -20.49 9.56
C GLN A 160 -20.37 -20.15 10.94
N HIS A 161 -19.57 -19.10 11.08
CA HIS A 161 -19.25 -18.52 12.38
C HIS A 161 -20.14 -17.30 12.62
N SER A 162 -21.05 -17.44 13.57
CA SER A 162 -21.82 -16.32 14.13
C SER A 162 -20.82 -15.26 14.57
N PRO A 163 -20.93 -14.01 14.09
CA PRO A 163 -20.00 -12.96 14.47
C PRO A 163 -20.22 -12.67 15.95
N GLU A 164 -19.20 -12.91 16.77
CA GLU A 164 -19.02 -12.03 17.93
C GLU A 164 -18.67 -10.65 17.36
N GLU A 165 -19.37 -9.60 17.80
CA GLU A 165 -19.49 -8.30 17.12
C GLU A 165 -18.17 -7.51 16.94
N SER A 166 -17.01 -8.03 17.34
CA SER A 166 -15.73 -7.31 17.30
C SER A 166 -14.63 -7.94 16.44
N GLU A 167 -14.84 -9.11 15.83
CA GLU A 167 -13.76 -9.80 15.12
C GLU A 167 -13.77 -9.51 13.61
N ARG A 168 -12.62 -9.04 13.08
CA ARG A 168 -12.46 -8.82 11.63
C ARG A 168 -12.44 -10.15 10.90
N SER A 169 -13.01 -10.18 9.70
CA SER A 169 -12.94 -11.35 8.83
C SER A 169 -11.53 -11.58 8.27
N ALA A 170 -11.25 -12.79 7.78
CA ALA A 170 -10.00 -13.08 7.07
C ALA A 170 -9.79 -12.17 5.83
N GLN A 171 -10.89 -11.80 5.16
CA GLN A 171 -10.86 -10.83 4.06
C GLN A 171 -10.44 -9.44 4.54
N ASP A 172 -10.98 -8.96 5.66
CA ASP A 172 -10.60 -7.66 6.22
C ASP A 172 -9.12 -7.63 6.61
N LEU A 173 -8.64 -8.69 7.26
CA LEU A 173 -7.22 -8.83 7.64
C LEU A 173 -6.31 -8.86 6.41
N THR A 174 -6.74 -9.56 5.35
CA THR A 174 -6.04 -9.59 4.07
C THR A 174 -5.97 -8.20 3.45
N ALA A 175 -7.10 -7.49 3.37
CA ALA A 175 -7.16 -6.13 2.84
C ALA A 175 -6.29 -5.15 3.64
N ILE A 176 -6.31 -5.21 4.99
CA ILE A 176 -5.45 -4.39 5.86
C ILE A 176 -3.98 -4.66 5.56
N SER A 177 -3.60 -5.93 5.41
CA SER A 177 -2.21 -6.30 5.13
C SER A 177 -1.71 -5.70 3.82
N TRP A 178 -2.53 -5.69 2.77
CA TRP A 178 -2.17 -5.11 1.47
C TRP A 178 -2.16 -3.58 1.48
N ALA A 179 -3.20 -2.98 2.07
CA ALA A 179 -3.33 -1.53 2.18
C ALA A 179 -2.11 -0.90 2.87
N ALA A 180 -1.56 -1.58 3.88
CA ALA A 180 -0.39 -1.10 4.58
C ALA A 180 0.80 -0.81 3.66
N PHE A 181 1.03 -1.62 2.62
CA PHE A 181 2.15 -1.46 1.69
C PHE A 181 1.93 -0.39 0.61
N THR A 182 0.70 0.06 0.39
CA THR A 182 0.34 1.04 -0.65
C THR A 182 0.08 2.44 -0.10
N SER A 183 -0.03 2.60 1.21
CA SER A 183 -0.43 3.84 1.89
C SER A 183 0.67 4.89 2.04
N PHE A 184 1.78 4.74 1.33
CA PHE A 184 2.90 5.67 1.45
C PHE A 184 2.76 6.77 0.41
N PRO A 185 2.59 8.04 0.84
CA PRO A 185 2.58 9.13 -0.12
C PRO A 185 3.92 9.12 -0.83
N LYS A 186 3.89 9.05 -2.17
CA LYS A 186 5.07 9.30 -2.99
C LYS A 186 5.51 10.71 -2.62
N GLN A 187 6.57 10.86 -1.83
CA GLN A 187 7.12 12.17 -1.56
C GLN A 187 7.53 12.76 -2.90
N LEU A 188 6.68 13.67 -3.40
CA LEU A 188 7.00 14.55 -4.50
C LEU A 188 8.14 15.42 -4.00
N HIS A 189 9.34 14.94 -4.24
CA HIS A 189 10.51 15.75 -4.07
C HIS A 189 10.43 16.87 -5.11
N GLU A 190 10.05 18.06 -4.63
CA GLU A 190 9.87 19.26 -5.45
C GLU A 190 11.15 19.70 -6.20
N ASP A 191 12.33 19.17 -5.84
CA ASP A 191 13.58 19.41 -6.58
C ASP A 191 13.73 18.47 -7.78
N SER A 192 12.90 18.76 -8.77
CA SER A 192 12.60 18.10 -10.04
C SER A 192 13.75 17.97 -11.06
N LYS A 193 15.03 17.91 -10.66
CA LYS A 193 16.15 17.75 -11.62
C LYS A 193 17.19 16.69 -11.33
N GLN A 194 17.18 16.01 -10.18
CA GLN A 194 18.25 15.07 -9.82
C GLN A 194 17.80 13.67 -9.35
N ARG A 195 16.55 13.28 -9.62
CA ARG A 195 15.92 12.10 -8.99
C ARG A 195 15.42 10.98 -9.89
N ALA A 196 15.74 10.97 -11.18
CA ALA A 196 15.28 9.89 -12.07
C ALA A 196 16.05 8.55 -11.89
N THR A 197 17.16 8.52 -11.15
CA THR A 197 18.08 7.36 -11.13
C THR A 197 18.20 6.65 -9.78
N THR A 198 17.52 7.14 -8.73
CA THR A 198 17.62 6.55 -7.38
C THR A 198 16.26 6.51 -6.66
N MET A 199 15.20 6.20 -7.41
CA MET A 199 13.87 5.92 -6.85
C MET A 199 13.66 4.41 -6.71
N ILE A 200 14.57 3.71 -6.04
CA ILE A 200 14.16 2.48 -5.35
C ILE A 200 13.53 2.97 -4.05
N ASP A 201 12.23 3.23 -4.12
CA ASP A 201 11.38 3.42 -2.95
C ASP A 201 11.70 2.26 -1.99
N GLU A 202 12.26 2.54 -0.80
CA GLU A 202 12.69 1.51 0.15
C GLU A 202 11.52 0.58 0.52
N ASN A 203 10.29 1.05 0.36
CA ASN A 203 9.06 0.28 0.50
C ASN A 203 8.83 -0.76 -0.62
N VAL A 204 9.51 -0.67 -1.75
CA VAL A 204 9.42 -1.66 -2.85
C VAL A 204 9.94 -3.01 -2.38
N ASN A 205 10.98 -3.05 -1.54
CA ASN A 205 11.48 -4.31 -0.98
C ASN A 205 10.42 -4.99 -0.11
N TYR A 206 9.67 -4.22 0.68
CA TYR A 206 8.54 -4.73 1.46
C TYR A 206 7.41 -5.24 0.60
N ARG A 207 7.06 -4.52 -0.49
CA ARG A 207 6.05 -4.97 -1.45
C ARG A 207 6.44 -6.27 -2.14
N ILE A 208 7.70 -6.40 -2.56
CA ILE A 208 8.22 -7.63 -3.19
C ILE A 208 8.15 -8.80 -2.20
N GLN A 209 8.63 -8.60 -0.97
CA GLN A 209 8.54 -9.64 0.07
C GLN A 209 7.09 -10.02 0.37
N ALA A 210 6.19 -9.04 0.48
CA ALA A 210 4.76 -9.29 0.71
C ALA A 210 4.13 -10.10 -0.44
N LEU A 211 4.55 -9.90 -1.68
CA LEU A 211 4.09 -10.69 -2.82
C LEU A 211 4.47 -12.17 -2.70
N ASP A 212 5.64 -12.48 -2.12
CA ASP A 212 6.13 -13.85 -1.92
C ASP A 212 5.55 -14.56 -0.68
N ILE A 213 4.91 -13.82 0.25
CA ILE A 213 4.32 -14.39 1.45
C ILE A 213 2.89 -14.86 1.19
N ASP A 214 2.64 -16.17 1.30
CA ASP A 214 1.31 -16.78 1.26
C ASP A 214 0.64 -16.84 2.64
N ASP A 215 1.38 -16.83 3.75
CA ASP A 215 0.80 -16.79 5.09
C ASP A 215 0.30 -15.38 5.47
N LEU A 216 -1.00 -15.24 5.75
CA LEU A 216 -1.62 -13.96 6.10
C LEU A 216 -0.98 -13.33 7.34
N PHE A 217 -0.67 -14.13 8.36
CA PHE A 217 -0.14 -13.60 9.62
C PHE A 217 1.29 -13.10 9.46
N GLU A 218 2.13 -13.82 8.72
CA GLU A 218 3.48 -13.35 8.37
C GLU A 218 3.44 -12.07 7.53
N ARG A 219 2.48 -11.94 6.59
CA ARG A 219 2.31 -10.70 5.81
C ARG A 219 1.90 -9.51 6.68
N LEU A 220 1.01 -9.72 7.65
CA LEU A 220 0.65 -8.70 8.65
C LEU A 220 1.85 -8.32 9.54
N LYS A 221 2.68 -9.28 9.96
CA LYS A 221 3.91 -8.99 10.72
C LYS A 221 4.88 -8.14 9.90
N LEU A 222 5.07 -8.46 8.63
CA LEU A 222 5.91 -7.68 7.72
C LEU A 222 5.41 -6.24 7.60
N ALA A 223 4.10 -6.05 7.40
CA ALA A 223 3.48 -4.73 7.35
C ALA A 223 3.70 -3.95 8.66
N SER A 224 3.47 -4.59 9.82
CA SER A 224 3.72 -3.95 11.12
C SER A 224 5.20 -3.61 11.34
N PHE A 225 6.13 -4.42 10.85
CA PHE A 225 7.56 -4.19 10.96
C PHE A 225 7.97 -2.96 10.13
N MET A 226 7.58 -2.90 8.86
CA MET A 226 7.79 -1.75 7.97
C MET A 226 7.29 -0.44 8.61
N LEU A 227 6.10 -0.43 9.21
CA LEU A 227 5.56 0.77 9.86
C LEU A 227 6.34 1.21 11.10
N ARG A 228 7.03 0.29 11.80
CA ARG A 228 7.92 0.65 12.92
C ARG A 228 9.21 1.29 12.45
N GLU A 229 9.77 0.83 11.33
CA GLU A 229 10.95 1.45 10.73
C GLU A 229 10.61 2.88 10.27
N GLU A 230 9.50 3.03 9.54
CA GLU A 230 9.00 4.34 9.11
C GLU A 230 8.77 5.30 10.30
N LYS A 231 8.23 4.76 11.42
CA LYS A 231 8.09 5.54 12.66
C LYS A 231 9.44 6.01 13.17
N ALA A 232 10.44 5.14 13.21
CA ALA A 232 11.79 5.49 13.68
C ALA A 232 12.42 6.57 12.79
N GLU A 233 12.22 6.49 11.47
CA GLU A 233 12.67 7.51 10.54
C GLU A 233 11.98 8.86 10.74
N LEU A 234 10.65 8.89 10.85
CA LEU A 234 9.92 10.13 11.11
C LEU A 234 10.30 10.73 12.46
N GLN A 235 10.55 9.91 13.48
CA GLN A 235 11.05 10.37 14.77
C GLN A 235 12.42 11.03 14.64
N ALA A 236 13.34 10.45 13.85
CA ALA A 236 14.64 11.06 13.57
C ALA A 236 14.50 12.38 12.80
N LYS A 237 13.62 12.45 11.80
CA LYS A 237 13.33 13.66 11.02
C LYS A 237 12.76 14.78 11.91
N LEU A 238 11.80 14.47 12.78
CA LEU A 238 11.25 15.42 13.76
C LEU A 238 12.33 15.93 14.72
N ALA A 239 13.17 15.03 15.25
CA ALA A 239 14.25 15.41 16.15
C ALA A 239 15.28 16.36 15.49
N LEU A 240 15.62 16.12 14.21
CA LEU A 240 16.48 17.00 13.43
C LEU A 240 15.85 18.38 13.19
N ALA A 241 14.52 18.46 13.06
CA ALA A 241 13.78 19.71 12.98
C ALA A 241 13.63 20.42 14.35
N GLY A 242 14.18 19.87 15.43
CA GLY A 242 14.04 20.41 16.78
C GLY A 242 12.67 20.19 17.42
N LEU A 243 11.83 19.35 16.81
CA LEU A 243 10.52 18.98 17.33
C LEU A 243 10.64 17.76 18.24
N LYS A 244 10.10 17.84 19.46
CA LYS A 244 9.90 16.67 20.31
C LYS A 244 8.52 16.09 20.05
N TYR A 245 8.46 14.89 19.49
CA TYR A 245 7.20 14.16 19.43
C TYR A 245 6.73 13.88 20.86
N LYS A 246 5.65 14.54 21.29
CA LYS A 246 5.02 14.27 22.57
C LYS A 246 4.33 12.91 22.43
N LYS A 247 4.96 11.86 22.97
CA LYS A 247 4.31 10.55 23.06
C LYS A 247 2.98 10.81 23.75
N LEU A 248 1.86 10.55 23.05
CA LEU A 248 0.58 10.42 23.73
C LEU A 248 0.77 9.15 24.57
N ASP A 249 1.07 9.35 25.86
CA ASP A 249 1.47 8.29 26.77
C ASP A 249 0.36 7.24 26.87
N ASP A 250 0.64 6.06 26.32
CA ASP A 250 0.74 4.75 26.98
C ASP A 250 0.34 4.64 28.47
N ASP A 251 -0.78 5.23 28.87
CA ASP A 251 -1.36 5.21 30.23
C ASP A 251 -1.94 3.83 30.64
N SER A 252 -1.31 2.71 30.24
CA SER A 252 -1.76 1.35 30.57
C SER A 252 -0.80 0.53 31.43
N SER A 253 0.24 1.14 32.01
CA SER A 253 1.08 0.45 33.00
C SER A 253 1.38 1.31 34.23
N SER A 254 0.35 1.56 35.05
CA SER A 254 0.56 1.91 36.45
C SER A 254 -0.34 1.09 37.38
N SER A 255 0.31 0.54 38.41
CA SER A 255 -0.23 -0.03 39.65
C SER A 255 -0.88 -1.42 39.63
N SER A 256 -0.06 -2.44 39.87
CA SER A 256 -0.41 -3.48 40.87
C SER A 256 0.83 -3.85 41.67
N ASP A 257 1.22 -2.93 42.55
CA ASP A 257 1.95 -3.24 43.78
C ASP A 257 1.14 -2.61 44.92
N SER A 258 1.08 -3.32 46.06
CA SER A 258 0.22 -3.16 47.27
C SER A 258 -1.08 -3.99 47.18
N ASP A 259 -1.36 -5.02 47.98
CA ASP A 259 -0.77 -5.57 49.22
C ASP A 259 -0.87 -7.11 49.23
#